data_AF-F3CKS7-F1
#
_entry.id   AF-F3CKS7-F1
#
_cell.length_a   1.000
_cell.length_b   1.000
_cell.length_c   1.000
_cell.angle_alpha   90.00
_cell.angle_beta   90.00
_cell.angle_gamma   90.00
#
_symmetry.space_group_name_H-M   'P 1'
#
loop_
_entity.id
_entity.type
_entity.pdbx_description
1 polymer ?
#
loop_
_entity_poly.entity_id
_entity_poly.type
_entity_poly.pdbx_seq_one_letter_code
_entity_poly.pdbx_strand_id
1 'polypeptide(L)'
;AEIPSDLTDAAALSIAGMGDFLRHLVNRHGAIVSAQKEINDTYLSPLSLAGQPLTSRIGFGEAGTDPAKLKQILERLELGLLDHATGEARGTYGLGSNNVLFMACELLLLGKEPDGLPLLLIEEPEAHLHPQRQLQLMEFLEAAAKPSTGLRPVQVILSTHSPNLSSKIPLQNLVLMQRQRAFSLAESETCLAPDDYRFLSRFLDVTKVGLFFAKGLL
;
A
#
# COMPACT_ATOMS: atom_id res chain seq x y z
N ALA A 1 12.44 -9.84 -29.58
CA ALA A 1 11.58 -10.86 -28.97
C ALA A 1 10.55 -11.29 -30.01
N GLU A 2 10.34 -12.59 -30.18
CA GLU A 2 9.23 -13.09 -31.00
C GLU A 2 7.92 -12.51 -30.46
N ILE A 3 7.12 -11.95 -31.36
CA ILE A 3 5.87 -11.29 -31.00
C ILE A 3 4.83 -12.39 -30.81
N PRO A 4 4.13 -12.43 -29.66
CA PRO A 4 3.10 -13.43 -29.41
C PRO A 4 2.09 -13.52 -30.55
N SER A 5 1.85 -14.71 -31.07
CA SER A 5 0.78 -14.98 -32.03
C SER A 5 -0.59 -15.05 -31.36
N ASP A 6 -0.63 -15.57 -30.12
CA ASP A 6 -1.86 -15.85 -29.39
C ASP A 6 -1.89 -15.19 -28.01
N LEU A 7 -3.10 -15.01 -27.45
CA LEU A 7 -3.32 -14.46 -26.10
C LEU A 7 -2.58 -15.25 -25.00
N THR A 8 -2.42 -16.55 -25.21
CA THR A 8 -1.70 -17.45 -24.31
C THR A 8 -0.21 -17.13 -24.25
N ASP A 9 0.40 -16.80 -25.39
CA ASP A 9 1.81 -16.42 -25.50
C ASP A 9 2.03 -15.01 -24.95
N ALA A 10 1.04 -14.13 -25.08
CA ALA A 10 1.09 -12.78 -24.52
C ALA A 10 1.03 -12.79 -22.99
N ALA A 11 0.32 -13.74 -22.37
CA ALA A 11 0.24 -13.90 -20.93
C ALA A 11 1.57 -14.37 -20.29
N ALA A 12 2.45 -15.01 -21.06
CA ALA A 12 3.76 -15.46 -20.61
C ALA A 12 4.84 -14.34 -20.60
N LEU A 13 4.52 -13.17 -21.14
CA LEU A 13 5.45 -12.03 -21.17
C LEU A 13 5.63 -11.40 -19.78
N SER A 14 6.81 -10.81 -19.54
CA SER A 14 7.00 -9.91 -18.40
C SER A 14 6.17 -8.64 -18.58
N ILE A 15 5.94 -7.86 -17.51
CA ILE A 15 5.22 -6.57 -17.58
C ILE A 15 5.86 -5.63 -18.64
N ALA A 16 7.19 -5.60 -18.71
CA ALA A 16 7.90 -4.85 -19.74
C ALA A 16 7.63 -5.42 -21.15
N GLY A 17 7.62 -6.75 -21.30
CA GLY A 17 7.27 -7.43 -22.54
C GLY A 17 5.82 -7.17 -22.99
N MET A 18 4.86 -7.14 -22.05
CA MET A 18 3.48 -6.75 -22.31
C MET A 18 3.40 -5.30 -22.81
N GLY A 19 4.22 -4.40 -22.28
CA GLY A 19 4.35 -3.03 -22.77
C GLY A 19 4.85 -2.96 -24.23
N ASP A 20 5.83 -3.77 -24.58
CA ASP A 20 6.33 -3.86 -25.96
C ASP A 20 5.28 -4.48 -26.91
N PHE A 21 4.49 -5.44 -26.43
CA PHE A 21 3.37 -6.01 -27.18
C PHE A 21 2.25 -5.00 -27.41
N LEU A 22 1.84 -4.25 -26.37
CA LEU A 22 0.88 -3.17 -26.49
C LEU A 22 1.35 -2.12 -27.51
N ARG A 23 2.63 -1.74 -27.47
CA ARG A 23 3.24 -0.84 -28.46
C ARG A 23 3.11 -1.38 -29.89
N HIS A 24 3.37 -2.68 -30.08
CA HIS A 24 3.20 -3.30 -31.39
C HIS A 24 1.76 -3.22 -31.90
N LEU A 25 0.78 -3.51 -31.05
CA LEU A 25 -0.65 -3.43 -31.38
C LEU A 25 -1.08 -2.00 -31.70
N VAL A 26 -0.68 -1.03 -30.88
CA VAL A 26 -0.99 0.39 -31.07
C VAL A 26 -0.42 0.90 -32.40
N ASN A 27 0.83 0.58 -32.73
CA ASN A 27 1.45 1.02 -33.99
C ASN A 27 0.79 0.40 -35.24
N ARG A 28 0.09 -0.73 -35.12
CA ARG A 28 -0.67 -1.36 -36.21
C ARG A 28 -2.14 -0.97 -36.22
N HIS A 29 -2.61 -0.21 -35.24
CA HIS A 29 -4.02 0.17 -35.16
C HIS A 29 -4.39 1.07 -36.34
N GLY A 30 -5.47 0.72 -37.04
CA GLY A 30 -5.87 1.37 -38.30
C GLY A 30 -6.03 2.90 -38.18
N ALA A 31 -6.57 3.38 -37.05
CA ALA A 31 -6.70 4.83 -36.82
C ALA A 31 -5.35 5.56 -36.74
N ILE A 32 -4.33 4.93 -36.14
CA ILE A 32 -2.98 5.52 -36.03
C ILE A 32 -2.29 5.51 -37.39
N VAL A 33 -2.36 4.39 -38.10
CA VAL A 33 -1.80 4.27 -39.46
C VAL A 33 -2.47 5.28 -40.41
N SER A 34 -3.79 5.42 -40.33
CA SER A 34 -4.55 6.39 -41.14
C SER A 34 -4.15 7.82 -40.81
N ALA A 35 -4.12 8.19 -39.52
CA ALA A 35 -3.72 9.53 -39.10
C ALA A 35 -2.27 9.85 -39.50
N GLN A 36 -1.36 8.88 -39.37
CA GLN A 36 0.03 9.06 -39.81
C GLN A 36 0.12 9.25 -41.32
N LYS A 37 -0.64 8.47 -42.10
CA LYS A 37 -0.70 8.63 -43.54
C LYS A 37 -1.24 10.00 -43.92
N GLU A 38 -2.32 10.44 -43.28
CA GLU A 38 -2.92 11.76 -43.52
C GLU A 38 -1.95 12.90 -43.20
N ILE A 39 -1.24 12.85 -42.08
CA ILE A 39 -0.21 13.85 -41.75
C ILE A 39 0.89 13.88 -42.80
N ASN A 40 1.40 12.71 -43.22
CA ASN A 40 2.49 12.64 -44.18
C ASN A 40 2.07 13.08 -45.59
N ASP A 41 0.96 12.55 -46.07
CA ASP A 41 0.51 12.74 -47.46
C ASP A 41 -0.13 14.12 -47.65
N THR A 42 -0.97 14.56 -46.71
CA THR A 42 -1.77 15.79 -46.85
C THR A 42 -1.05 17.02 -46.31
N TYR A 43 -0.31 16.90 -45.20
CA TYR A 43 0.23 18.06 -44.49
C TYR A 43 1.75 18.22 -44.66
N LEU A 44 2.55 17.15 -44.60
CA LEU A 44 4.02 17.26 -44.65
C LEU A 44 4.59 17.20 -46.06
N SER A 45 3.98 16.45 -46.97
CA SER A 45 4.41 16.37 -48.37
C SER A 45 4.41 17.76 -49.06
N PRO A 46 3.37 18.60 -48.95
CA PRO A 46 3.39 19.95 -49.54
C PRO A 46 4.39 20.91 -48.88
N LEU A 47 4.78 20.65 -47.63
CA LEU A 47 5.73 21.47 -46.86
C LEU A 47 7.18 21.02 -47.04
N SER A 48 7.41 19.92 -47.76
CA SER A 48 8.74 19.38 -48.02
C SER A 48 9.49 20.19 -49.07
N LEU A 49 10.77 20.49 -48.81
CA LEU A 49 11.63 21.21 -49.76
C LEU A 49 12.36 20.22 -50.68
N ALA A 50 12.81 20.70 -51.84
CA ALA A 50 13.60 19.89 -52.76
C ALA A 50 14.88 19.37 -52.08
N GLY A 51 15.00 18.05 -51.95
CA GLY A 51 16.11 17.37 -51.25
C GLY A 51 15.95 17.25 -49.73
N GLN A 52 14.85 17.72 -49.14
CA GLN A 52 14.57 17.64 -47.71
C GLN A 52 13.11 17.20 -47.45
N PRO A 53 12.80 15.90 -47.64
CA PRO A 53 11.47 15.38 -47.35
C PRO A 53 11.18 15.38 -45.85
N LEU A 54 9.98 15.83 -45.47
CA LEU A 54 9.49 15.78 -44.09
C LEU A 54 8.60 14.55 -43.91
N THR A 55 8.95 13.72 -42.92
CA THR A 55 8.17 12.52 -42.56
C THR A 55 7.96 12.46 -41.07
N SER A 56 6.75 12.11 -40.65
CA SER A 56 6.36 11.89 -39.26
C SER A 56 5.98 10.44 -39.01
N ARG A 57 6.10 10.04 -37.75
CA ARG A 57 5.60 8.77 -37.23
C ARG A 57 4.75 9.04 -35.99
N ILE A 58 3.54 8.51 -35.97
CA ILE A 58 2.72 8.44 -34.76
C ILE A 58 2.91 7.06 -34.17
N GLY A 59 3.25 6.99 -32.89
CA GLY A 59 3.38 5.73 -32.19
C GLY A 59 3.40 5.93 -30.68
N PHE A 60 3.28 4.83 -29.96
CA PHE A 60 3.50 4.83 -28.52
C PHE A 60 5.00 5.14 -28.28
N GLY A 61 5.29 6.18 -27.49
CA GLY A 61 6.64 6.75 -27.37
C GLY A 61 7.73 5.71 -27.10
N GLU A 62 8.92 5.93 -27.65
CA GLU A 62 10.11 5.14 -27.33
C GLU A 62 10.55 5.43 -25.90
N ALA A 63 9.85 4.86 -24.92
CA ALA A 63 10.41 4.72 -23.59
C ALA A 63 11.65 3.84 -23.75
N GLY A 64 12.81 4.45 -23.47
CA GLY A 64 14.15 3.96 -23.79
C GLY A 64 14.47 2.58 -23.19
N THR A 65 15.38 2.53 -22.23
CA THR A 65 15.80 1.27 -21.61
C THR A 65 14.62 0.57 -20.91
N ASP A 66 14.63 -0.76 -20.81
CA ASP A 66 13.56 -1.55 -20.16
C ASP A 66 13.15 -1.06 -18.75
N PRO A 67 14.06 -0.52 -17.91
CA PRO A 67 13.68 0.09 -16.62
C PRO A 67 12.77 1.31 -16.76
N ALA A 68 12.99 2.15 -17.78
CA ALA A 68 12.18 3.33 -18.02
C ALA A 68 10.76 2.96 -18.48
N LYS A 69 10.66 1.91 -19.32
CA LYS A 69 9.36 1.36 -19.75
C LYS A 69 8.59 0.80 -18.57
N LEU A 70 9.25 -0.02 -17.75
CA LEU A 70 8.63 -0.60 -16.56
C LEU A 70 8.15 0.50 -15.62
N LYS A 71 8.97 1.52 -15.36
CA LYS A 71 8.58 2.68 -14.53
C LYS A 71 7.31 3.36 -15.06
N GLN A 72 7.24 3.64 -16.36
CA GLN A 72 6.07 4.27 -16.97
C GLN A 72 4.78 3.44 -16.82
N ILE A 73 4.89 2.10 -16.90
CA ILE A 73 3.77 1.19 -16.69
C ILE A 73 3.35 1.20 -15.22
N LEU A 74 4.32 1.10 -14.30
CA LEU A 74 4.05 1.12 -12.86
C LEU A 74 3.40 2.43 -12.40
N GLU A 75 3.80 3.57 -12.98
CA GLU A 75 3.18 4.89 -12.71
C GLU A 75 1.71 4.99 -13.15
N ARG A 76 1.22 4.05 -13.95
CA ARG A 76 -0.18 3.98 -14.41
C ARG A 76 -1.00 2.95 -13.64
N LEU A 77 -0.37 2.14 -12.80
CA LEU A 77 -1.08 1.19 -11.95
C LEU A 77 -1.69 1.93 -10.77
N GLU A 78 -2.99 1.72 -10.57
CA GLU A 78 -3.71 2.21 -9.42
C GLU A 78 -4.07 1.02 -8.51
N LEU A 79 -3.89 1.21 -7.21
CA LEU A 79 -4.36 0.27 -6.21
C LEU A 79 -5.56 0.90 -5.50
N GLY A 80 -6.70 0.23 -5.59
CA GLY A 80 -7.95 0.68 -5.00
C GLY A 80 -8.64 -0.43 -4.23
N LEU A 81 -9.54 -0.03 -3.33
CA LEU A 81 -10.45 -0.96 -2.67
C LEU A 81 -11.61 -1.29 -3.60
N LEU A 82 -12.08 -2.53 -3.53
CA LEU A 82 -13.19 -3.06 -4.31
C LEU A 82 -14.22 -3.67 -3.37
N ASP A 83 -15.49 -3.72 -3.78
CA ASP A 83 -16.51 -4.45 -3.05
C ASP A 83 -16.21 -5.95 -3.14
N HIS A 84 -16.24 -6.64 -2.00
CA HIS A 84 -15.88 -8.06 -1.98
C HIS A 84 -16.85 -8.95 -2.78
N ALA A 85 -18.13 -8.58 -2.87
CA ALA A 85 -19.14 -9.38 -3.54
C ALA A 85 -19.19 -9.12 -5.06
N THR A 86 -19.00 -7.87 -5.49
CA THR A 86 -19.09 -7.51 -6.92
C THR A 86 -17.73 -7.41 -7.60
N GLY A 87 -16.64 -7.22 -6.86
CA GLY A 87 -15.31 -6.96 -7.43
C GLY A 87 -15.18 -5.59 -8.09
N GLU A 88 -16.19 -4.72 -7.95
CA GLU A 88 -16.23 -3.40 -8.57
C GLU A 88 -15.86 -2.30 -7.57
N ALA A 89 -15.39 -1.16 -8.09
CA ALA A 89 -15.09 0.02 -7.29
C ALA A 89 -16.39 0.57 -6.67
N ARG A 90 -16.51 0.50 -5.35
CA ARG A 90 -17.70 0.94 -4.63
C ARG A 90 -17.59 2.40 -4.21
N GLY A 91 -17.83 3.31 -5.15
CA GLY A 91 -17.77 4.77 -4.88
C GLY A 91 -16.43 5.20 -4.26
N THR A 92 -16.42 6.30 -3.52
CA THR A 92 -15.24 6.75 -2.78
C THR A 92 -15.17 6.07 -1.42
N TYR A 93 -14.16 5.23 -1.22
CA TYR A 93 -13.82 4.70 0.10
C TYR A 93 -13.39 5.86 1.01
N GLY A 94 -13.88 5.86 2.25
CA GLY A 94 -13.52 6.87 3.25
C GLY A 94 -12.05 6.79 3.67
N LEU A 95 -11.55 7.89 4.25
CA LEU A 95 -10.14 8.04 4.68
C LEU A 95 -9.62 6.86 5.51
N GLY A 96 -10.41 6.36 6.46
CA GLY A 96 -10.00 5.23 7.29
C GLY A 96 -9.76 3.94 6.50
N SER A 97 -10.56 3.66 5.48
CA SER A 97 -10.35 2.47 4.63
C SER A 97 -9.07 2.59 3.80
N ASN A 98 -8.79 3.79 3.27
CA ASN A 98 -7.56 4.04 2.52
C ASN A 98 -6.33 3.93 3.42
N ASN A 99 -6.40 4.39 4.68
CA ASN A 99 -5.32 4.22 5.64
C ASN A 99 -5.01 2.75 5.91
N VAL A 100 -6.04 1.90 6.04
CA VAL A 100 -5.85 0.45 6.21
C VAL A 100 -5.17 -0.16 4.99
N LEU A 101 -5.59 0.21 3.78
CA LEU A 101 -4.93 -0.27 2.56
C LEU A 101 -3.46 0.17 2.51
N PHE A 102 -3.19 1.44 2.83
CA PHE A 102 -1.84 1.98 2.87
C PHE A 102 -0.95 1.23 3.87
N MET A 103 -1.42 1.03 5.11
CA MET A 103 -0.69 0.27 6.13
C MET A 103 -0.43 -1.19 5.68
N ALA A 104 -1.39 -1.82 5.00
CA ALA A 104 -1.20 -3.17 4.47
C ALA A 104 -0.12 -3.24 3.38
N CYS A 105 -0.03 -2.22 2.52
CA CYS A 105 1.03 -2.12 1.52
C CYS A 105 2.42 -1.92 2.17
N GLU A 106 2.53 -1.00 3.13
CA GLU A 106 3.80 -0.75 3.85
C GLU A 106 4.28 -2.01 4.58
N LEU A 107 3.38 -2.74 5.24
CA LEU A 107 3.72 -4.01 5.89
C LEU A 107 4.15 -5.10 4.91
N LEU A 108 3.53 -5.16 3.73
CA LEU A 108 3.95 -6.09 2.69
C LEU A 108 5.37 -5.80 2.20
N LEU A 109 5.73 -4.52 2.05
CA LEU A 109 7.07 -4.09 1.67
C LEU A 109 8.07 -4.44 2.77
N LEU A 110 7.82 -4.00 4.01
CA LEU A 110 8.69 -4.26 5.16
C LEU A 110 8.89 -5.75 5.44
N GLY A 111 7.87 -6.59 5.24
CA GLY A 111 7.96 -8.03 5.44
C GLY A 111 8.75 -8.78 4.37
N LYS A 112 8.96 -8.17 3.20
CA LYS A 112 9.71 -8.73 2.06
C LYS A 112 11.12 -8.17 1.92
N GLU A 113 11.40 -7.00 2.50
CA GLU A 113 12.71 -6.37 2.41
C GLU A 113 13.74 -7.16 3.23
N PRO A 114 14.77 -7.74 2.57
CA PRO A 114 15.73 -8.62 3.26
C PRO A 114 16.67 -7.85 4.18
N ASP A 115 16.92 -6.58 3.85
CA ASP A 115 17.89 -5.72 4.52
C ASP A 115 17.19 -4.66 5.39
N GLY A 116 17.88 -4.16 6.41
CA GLY A 116 17.38 -3.09 7.28
C GLY A 116 16.61 -3.56 8.51
N LEU A 117 16.06 -2.60 9.26
CA LEU A 117 15.22 -2.82 10.44
C LEU A 117 13.75 -2.65 10.03
N PRO A 118 12.91 -3.70 10.05
CA PRO A 118 11.51 -3.61 9.69
C PRO A 118 10.77 -2.95 10.84
N LEU A 119 10.77 -1.62 10.84
CA LEU A 119 10.14 -0.78 11.87
C LEU A 119 8.98 -0.01 11.23
N LEU A 120 7.79 -0.19 11.78
CA LEU A 120 6.60 0.55 11.41
C LEU A 120 6.19 1.47 12.56
N LEU A 121 6.15 2.78 12.29
CA LEU A 121 5.70 3.81 13.21
C LEU A 121 4.34 4.33 12.73
N ILE A 122 3.32 4.28 13.60
CA ILE A 122 1.96 4.71 13.25
C ILE A 122 1.44 5.71 14.28
N GLU A 123 1.01 6.87 13.82
CA GLU A 123 0.31 7.84 14.66
C GLU A 123 -1.19 7.71 14.49
N GLU A 124 -1.90 7.62 15.62
CA GLU A 124 -3.37 7.57 15.70
C GLU A 124 -4.02 6.66 14.63
N PRO A 125 -3.66 5.36 14.58
CA PRO A 125 -4.21 4.41 13.61
C PRO A 125 -5.75 4.33 13.63
N GLU A 126 -6.39 4.75 14.72
CA GLU A 126 -7.83 4.83 14.90
C GLU A 126 -8.53 5.94 14.09
N ALA A 127 -7.79 6.90 13.54
CA ALA A 127 -8.37 8.06 12.87
C ALA A 127 -9.32 7.64 11.73
N HIS A 128 -10.56 8.15 11.78
CA HIS A 128 -11.62 7.86 10.82
C HIS A 128 -12.01 6.36 10.71
N LEU A 129 -11.63 5.52 11.69
CA LEU A 129 -12.05 4.12 11.76
C LEU A 129 -13.19 3.90 12.73
N HIS A 130 -14.15 3.06 12.29
CA HIS A 130 -15.18 2.53 13.17
C HIS A 130 -14.53 1.67 14.28
N PRO A 131 -15.01 1.68 15.54
CA PRO A 131 -14.39 0.94 16.65
C PRO A 131 -14.11 -0.55 16.37
N GLN A 132 -15.00 -1.25 15.68
CA GLN A 132 -14.76 -2.65 15.29
C GLN A 132 -13.55 -2.81 14.35
N ARG A 133 -13.33 -1.85 13.44
CA ARG A 133 -12.17 -1.86 12.54
C ARG A 133 -10.88 -1.52 13.26
N GLN A 134 -10.94 -0.75 14.35
CA GLN A 134 -9.79 -0.50 15.22
C GLN A 134 -9.30 -1.82 15.84
N LEU A 135 -10.20 -2.67 16.32
CA LEU A 135 -9.85 -3.98 16.87
C LEU A 135 -9.23 -4.91 15.82
N GLN A 136 -9.82 -4.99 14.63
CA GLN A 136 -9.29 -5.77 13.51
C GLN A 136 -7.90 -5.27 13.07
N LEU A 137 -7.68 -3.95 13.09
CA LEU A 137 -6.39 -3.37 12.79
C LEU A 137 -5.33 -3.84 13.80
N MET A 138 -5.66 -3.93 15.10
CA MET A 138 -4.71 -4.45 16.09
C MET A 138 -4.36 -5.92 15.85
N GLU A 139 -5.34 -6.76 15.58
CA GLU A 139 -5.10 -8.17 15.26
C GLU A 139 -4.19 -8.30 14.03
N PHE A 140 -4.40 -7.45 13.03
CA PHE A 140 -3.56 -7.39 11.84
C PHE A 140 -2.12 -6.94 12.15
N LEU A 141 -1.93 -5.87 12.93
CA LEU A 141 -0.60 -5.39 13.32
C LEU A 141 0.14 -6.40 14.23
N GLU A 142 -0.57 -7.07 15.13
CA GLU A 142 0.01 -8.12 15.97
C GLU A 142 0.47 -9.33 15.14
N ALA A 143 -0.32 -9.74 14.15
CA ALA A 143 0.05 -10.80 13.23
C ALA A 143 1.28 -10.43 12.39
N ALA A 144 1.42 -9.16 11.99
CA ALA A 144 2.61 -8.66 11.29
C ALA A 144 3.85 -8.62 12.21
N ALA A 145 3.67 -8.34 13.51
CA ALA A 145 4.75 -8.38 14.48
C ALA A 145 5.22 -9.80 14.83
N LYS A 146 4.33 -10.79 14.70
CA LYS A 146 4.60 -12.21 14.97
C LYS A 146 4.10 -13.08 13.80
N PRO A 147 4.73 -13.00 12.62
CA PRO A 147 4.27 -13.71 11.44
C PRO A 147 4.39 -15.22 11.65
N SER A 148 3.35 -15.94 11.24
CA SER A 148 3.28 -17.40 11.27
C SER A 148 3.85 -18.06 10.01
N THR A 149 4.15 -17.27 8.98
CA THR A 149 4.69 -17.69 7.68
C THR A 149 6.07 -17.07 7.46
N GLY A 150 6.79 -17.47 6.41
CA GLY A 150 8.17 -17.06 6.10
C GLY A 150 8.41 -15.56 5.81
N LEU A 151 7.52 -14.69 6.27
CA LEU A 151 7.73 -13.25 6.36
C LEU A 151 8.57 -12.92 7.59
N ARG A 152 9.36 -11.85 7.49
CA ARG A 152 10.15 -11.35 8.61
C ARG A 152 9.24 -10.62 9.62
N PRO A 153 9.43 -10.78 10.94
CA PRO A 153 8.70 -10.02 11.95
C PRO A 153 8.96 -8.53 11.82
N VAL A 154 7.90 -7.72 11.87
CA VAL A 154 7.96 -6.25 11.83
C VAL A 154 7.79 -5.68 13.23
N GLN A 155 8.71 -4.83 13.69
CA GLN A 155 8.51 -4.08 14.93
C GLN A 155 7.49 -2.97 14.68
N VAL A 156 6.36 -3.02 15.38
CA VAL A 156 5.32 -2.00 15.27
C VAL A 156 5.32 -1.14 16.53
N ILE A 157 5.43 0.17 16.38
CA ILE A 157 5.27 1.15 17.44
C ILE A 157 4.16 2.10 17.02
N LEU A 158 3.17 2.28 17.88
CA LEU A 158 2.05 3.17 17.59
C LEU A 158 1.74 4.09 18.76
N SER A 159 1.23 5.29 18.44
CA SER A 159 0.59 6.18 19.41
C SER A 159 -0.92 6.12 19.23
N THR A 160 -1.67 6.13 20.32
CA THR A 160 -3.13 6.05 20.29
C THR A 160 -3.74 6.79 21.46
N HIS A 161 -4.88 7.44 21.23
CA HIS A 161 -5.77 7.96 22.25
C HIS A 161 -7.03 7.07 22.43
N SER A 162 -7.14 5.98 21.68
CA SER A 162 -8.29 5.07 21.67
C SER A 162 -8.21 4.05 22.81
N PRO A 163 -9.22 4.02 23.70
CA PRO A 163 -9.38 2.94 24.67
C PRO A 163 -9.61 1.57 24.01
N ASN A 164 -10.19 1.54 22.81
CA ASN A 164 -10.42 0.28 22.09
C ASN A 164 -9.10 -0.38 21.70
N LEU A 165 -8.16 0.40 21.15
CA LEU A 165 -6.85 -0.10 20.74
C LEU A 165 -6.01 -0.52 21.94
N SER A 166 -5.87 0.36 22.91
CA SER A 166 -5.07 0.11 24.12
C SER A 166 -5.57 -1.07 24.96
N SER A 167 -6.87 -1.41 24.90
CA SER A 167 -7.42 -2.60 25.58
C SER A 167 -7.01 -3.95 24.98
N LYS A 168 -6.53 -3.96 23.73
CA LYS A 168 -6.10 -5.19 23.05
C LYS A 168 -4.61 -5.46 23.21
N ILE A 169 -3.82 -4.41 23.45
CA ILE A 169 -2.38 -4.51 23.56
C ILE A 169 -2.02 -5.15 24.92
N PRO A 170 -1.12 -6.14 24.95
CA PRO A 170 -0.61 -6.69 26.20
C PRO A 170 -0.05 -5.59 27.12
N LEU A 171 -0.38 -5.63 28.42
CA LEU A 171 -0.03 -4.59 29.38
C LEU A 171 1.47 -4.27 29.38
N GLN A 172 2.32 -5.29 29.30
CA GLN A 172 3.78 -5.16 29.25
C GLN A 172 4.32 -4.40 28.02
N ASN A 173 3.51 -4.24 26.97
CA ASN A 173 3.86 -3.51 25.75
C ASN A 173 3.32 -2.07 25.75
N LEU A 174 2.60 -1.66 26.79
CA LEU A 174 2.05 -0.32 26.90
C LEU A 174 3.05 0.64 27.53
N VAL A 175 3.12 1.85 26.96
CA VAL A 175 3.88 2.98 27.50
C VAL A 175 2.92 4.15 27.65
N LEU A 176 2.71 4.61 28.89
CA LEU A 176 1.84 5.74 29.18
C LEU A 176 2.62 7.04 29.06
N MET A 177 2.08 7.99 28.29
CA MET A 177 2.65 9.32 28.14
C MET A 177 1.91 10.31 29.03
N GLN A 178 2.59 10.88 30.04
CA GLN A 178 2.02 11.89 30.93
C GLN A 178 3.03 13.01 31.20
N ARG A 179 2.63 14.26 30.98
CA ARG A 179 3.45 15.47 31.27
C ARG A 179 4.89 15.36 30.72
N GLN A 180 5.01 14.99 29.43
CA GLN A 180 6.30 14.83 28.72
C GLN A 180 7.19 13.71 29.29
N ARG A 181 6.63 12.79 30.09
CA ARG A 181 7.32 11.60 30.59
C ARG A 181 6.65 10.34 30.08
N ALA A 182 7.46 9.33 29.80
CA ALA A 182 7.05 8.00 29.41
C ALA A 182 7.11 7.08 30.63
N PHE A 183 6.03 6.33 30.87
CA PHE A 183 5.91 5.36 31.95
C PHE A 183 5.64 3.99 31.31
N SER A 184 6.69 3.18 31.20
CA SER A 184 6.57 1.81 30.68
C SER A 184 5.80 0.95 31.68
N LEU A 185 4.88 0.14 31.17
CA LEU A 185 4.16 -0.86 31.97
C LEU A 185 4.83 -2.25 31.88
N ALA A 186 6.04 -2.35 31.34
CA ALA A 186 6.82 -3.58 31.34
C ALA A 186 7.08 -4.12 32.77
N GLU A 187 7.20 -5.44 32.93
CA GLU A 187 7.35 -6.11 34.23
C GLU A 187 8.49 -5.56 35.10
N SER A 188 9.60 -5.12 34.48
CA SER A 188 10.76 -4.55 35.18
C SER A 188 10.58 -3.09 35.63
N GLU A 189 9.56 -2.41 35.10
CA GLU A 189 9.36 -0.96 35.26
C GLU A 189 8.16 -0.65 36.19
N THR A 190 7.54 -1.68 36.75
CA THR A 190 6.43 -1.55 37.70
C THR A 190 6.69 -2.34 38.98
N CYS A 191 5.90 -2.04 40.02
CA CYS A 191 5.91 -2.80 41.27
C CYS A 191 4.89 -3.97 41.27
N LEU A 192 4.37 -4.35 40.09
CA LEU A 192 3.39 -5.43 39.96
C LEU A 192 4.08 -6.80 40.01
N ALA A 193 3.44 -7.78 40.63
CA ALA A 193 3.88 -9.16 40.55
C ALA A 193 3.53 -9.76 39.16
N PRO A 194 4.23 -10.80 38.67
CA PRO A 194 3.91 -11.43 37.40
C PRO A 194 2.45 -11.92 37.27
N ASP A 195 1.85 -12.36 38.37
CA ASP A 195 0.44 -12.78 38.39
C ASP A 195 -0.54 -11.61 38.24
N ASP A 196 -0.15 -10.40 38.67
CA ASP A 196 -0.97 -9.19 38.53
C ASP A 196 -1.14 -8.81 37.05
N TYR A 197 -0.13 -9.04 36.21
CA TYR A 197 -0.22 -8.81 34.77
C TYR A 197 -1.28 -9.67 34.10
N ARG A 198 -1.36 -10.95 34.48
CA ARG A 198 -2.39 -11.87 33.98
C ARG A 198 -3.78 -11.49 34.50
N PHE A 199 -3.89 -11.00 35.73
CA PHE A 199 -5.15 -10.50 36.26
C PHE A 199 -5.61 -9.22 35.54
N LEU A 200 -4.72 -8.23 35.42
CA LEU A 200 -4.99 -6.94 34.79
C LEU A 200 -5.32 -7.10 33.30
N SER A 201 -4.61 -7.94 32.55
CA SER A 201 -4.94 -8.20 31.13
C SER A 201 -6.35 -8.77 30.92
N ARG A 202 -6.89 -9.53 31.88
CA ARG A 202 -8.28 -10.01 31.85
C ARG A 202 -9.29 -8.97 32.30
N PHE A 203 -8.87 -8.05 33.16
CA PHE A 203 -9.74 -7.04 33.76
C PHE A 203 -9.80 -5.74 32.93
N LEU A 204 -8.73 -5.37 32.23
CA LEU A 204 -8.61 -4.16 31.43
C LEU A 204 -9.37 -4.28 30.10
N ASP A 205 -10.69 -4.38 30.18
CA ASP A 205 -11.57 -4.24 29.01
C ASP A 205 -11.67 -2.77 28.54
N VAL A 206 -12.25 -2.54 27.35
CA VAL A 206 -12.43 -1.21 26.76
C VAL A 206 -13.02 -0.19 27.75
N THR A 207 -13.93 -0.62 28.65
CA THR A 207 -14.59 0.27 29.60
C THR A 207 -13.68 0.71 30.73
N LYS A 208 -12.80 -0.19 31.20
CA LYS A 208 -11.88 0.08 32.31
C LYS A 208 -10.59 0.74 31.86
N VAL A 209 -10.16 0.47 30.62
CA VAL A 209 -8.97 1.08 30.00
C VAL A 209 -9.09 2.59 29.85
N GLY A 210 -10.31 3.15 29.92
CA GLY A 210 -10.52 4.58 30.13
C GLY A 210 -9.71 5.17 31.30
N LEU A 211 -9.31 4.34 32.28
CA LEU A 211 -8.43 4.74 33.38
C LEU A 211 -7.08 5.28 32.91
N PHE A 212 -6.51 4.76 31.81
CA PHE A 212 -5.21 5.23 31.29
C PHE A 212 -5.27 6.65 30.74
N PHE A 213 -6.48 7.11 30.41
CA PHE A 213 -6.74 8.44 29.86
C PHE A 213 -7.39 9.38 30.88
N ALA A 214 -7.73 8.87 32.08
CA ALA A 214 -8.41 9.65 33.11
C ALA A 214 -7.43 10.52 33.92
N LYS A 215 -7.91 11.67 34.38
CA LYS A 215 -7.17 12.53 35.34
C LYS A 215 -7.35 12.09 36.80
N GLY A 216 -8.37 11.27 37.07
CA GLY A 216 -8.70 10.75 38.40
C GLY A 216 -9.74 9.62 38.28
N LEU A 217 -9.77 8.75 39.29
CA LEU A 217 -10.72 7.64 39.42
C LEU A 217 -11.64 7.91 40.61
N LEU A 218 -12.92 7.55 40.48
CA LEU A 218 -13.95 7.71 41.51
C LEU A 218 -14.26 6.36 42.16
#